data_AF-W1YB07-F1
#
_entry.id   AF-W1YB07-F1
#
_cell.length_a   1.000
_cell.length_b   1.000
_cell.length_c   1.000
_cell.angle_alpha   90.00
_cell.angle_beta   90.00
_cell.angle_gamma   90.00
#
_symmetry.space_group_name_H-M   'P 1'
#
loop_
_entity.id
_entity.type
_entity.pdbx_description
1 polymer ?
#
loop_
_entity_poly.entity_id
_entity_poly.type
_entity_poly.pdbx_seq_one_letter_code
_entity_poly.pdbx_strand_id
1 'polypeptide(L)'
;DHKRIFDGDKGPNTGGMGTYAPAPVLTDALRDAAMKTILEPMVAAMEKEGMPYVGCLYAGLMITDEGPKVVEFNARFGDPETQVVLPLLDS
;
A
#
# COMPACT_ATOMS: atom_id res chain seq x y z
N ASP A 1 7.72 -1.89 -4.66
CA ASP A 1 8.14 -3.11 -3.96
C ASP A 1 8.61 -4.14 -4.97
N HIS A 2 9.90 -4.48 -4.92
CA HIS A 2 10.52 -5.51 -5.74
C HIS A 2 10.70 -6.79 -4.91
N LYS A 3 9.81 -7.77 -5.07
CA LYS A 3 9.86 -9.00 -4.26
C LYS A 3 10.82 -10.07 -4.79
N ARG A 4 11.25 -10.00 -6.05
CA ARG A 4 11.97 -11.08 -6.75
C ARG A 4 13.48 -11.02 -6.47
N ILE A 5 14.06 -12.17 -6.14
CA ILE A 5 15.47 -12.26 -5.71
C ILE A 5 16.49 -11.90 -6.81
N PHE A 6 16.14 -12.04 -8.09
CA PHE A 6 17.02 -11.77 -9.21
C PHE A 6 16.48 -10.65 -10.13
N ASP A 7 17.40 -10.01 -10.85
CA ASP A 7 17.10 -8.96 -11.82
C ASP A 7 16.05 -9.36 -12.85
N GLY A 8 15.26 -8.37 -13.29
CA GLY A 8 14.17 -8.57 -14.24
C GLY A 8 12.99 -9.34 -13.65
N ASP A 9 12.76 -9.19 -12.34
CA ASP A 9 11.67 -9.82 -11.59
C ASP A 9 11.63 -11.36 -11.70
N LYS A 10 12.81 -12.00 -11.64
CA LYS A 10 12.97 -13.47 -11.77
C LYS A 10 13.22 -14.16 -10.44
N GLY A 11 12.93 -15.47 -10.41
CA GLY A 11 13.17 -16.33 -9.25
C GLY A 11 12.05 -16.27 -8.20
N PRO A 12 12.24 -16.91 -7.03
CA PRO A 12 11.24 -16.94 -5.96
C PRO A 12 10.97 -15.55 -5.38
N ASN A 13 9.81 -15.41 -4.73
CA ASN A 13 9.51 -14.22 -3.93
C ASN A 13 10.38 -14.20 -2.66
N THR A 14 10.75 -13.01 -2.23
CA THR A 14 11.40 -12.66 -0.97
C THR A 14 10.46 -11.77 -0.16
N GLY A 15 10.90 -11.30 1.01
CA GLY A 15 10.21 -10.25 1.76
C GLY A 15 10.21 -8.88 1.08
N GLY A 16 11.20 -8.62 0.21
CA GLY A 16 11.39 -7.34 -0.50
C GLY A 16 12.89 -7.06 -0.71
N MET A 17 13.31 -6.94 -1.96
CA MET A 17 14.70 -6.64 -2.36
C MET A 17 14.97 -5.14 -2.44
N GLY A 18 13.92 -4.33 -2.52
CA GLY A 18 14.04 -2.88 -2.61
C GLY A 18 12.72 -2.23 -2.96
N THR A 19 12.61 -0.94 -2.68
CA THR A 19 11.42 -0.15 -2.95
C THR A 19 11.80 1.32 -3.07
N TYR A 20 10.89 2.14 -3.59
CA TYR A 20 11.09 3.57 -3.82
C TYR A 20 9.78 4.32 -3.60
N ALA A 21 9.90 5.58 -3.20
CA ALA A 21 8.78 6.49 -3.06
C ALA A 21 9.23 7.94 -3.34
N PRO A 22 8.35 8.81 -3.85
CA PRO A 22 6.99 8.51 -4.32
C PRO A 22 7.00 7.68 -5.61
N ALA A 23 5.99 6.82 -5.79
CA ALA A 23 5.87 6.00 -6.98
C ALA A 23 5.18 6.81 -8.11
N PRO A 24 5.82 7.03 -9.29
CA PRO A 24 5.25 7.86 -10.35
C PRO A 24 3.92 7.36 -10.93
N VAL A 25 3.63 6.07 -10.75
CA VAL A 25 2.36 5.45 -11.16
C VAL A 25 1.17 5.94 -10.32
N LEU A 26 1.41 6.41 -9.09
CA LEU A 26 0.37 6.91 -8.20
C LEU A 26 0.13 8.39 -8.47
N THR A 27 -0.79 8.69 -9.39
CA THR A 27 -1.27 10.06 -9.62
C THR A 27 -2.17 10.53 -8.48
N ASP A 28 -2.35 11.86 -8.35
CA ASP A 28 -3.28 12.43 -7.36
C ASP A 28 -4.70 11.88 -7.52
N ALA A 29 -5.16 11.69 -8.76
CA ALA A 29 -6.48 11.11 -9.04
C ALA A 29 -6.59 9.65 -8.56
N LEU A 30 -5.54 8.84 -8.75
CA LEU A 30 -5.52 7.46 -8.26
C LEU A 30 -5.43 7.41 -6.73
N ARG A 31 -4.64 8.29 -6.11
CA ARG A 31 -4.58 8.43 -4.64
C ARG A 31 -5.97 8.75 -4.08
N ASP A 32 -6.65 9.74 -4.64
CA ASP A 32 -7.96 10.17 -4.16
C ASP A 32 -9.02 9.08 -4.38
N ALA A 33 -8.95 8.36 -5.50
CA ALA A 33 -9.81 7.20 -5.76
C ALA A 33 -9.57 6.08 -4.74
N ALA A 34 -8.32 5.73 -4.46
CA ALA A 34 -7.98 4.71 -3.47
C ALA A 34 -8.42 5.11 -2.05
N MET A 35 -8.26 6.39 -1.68
CA MET A 35 -8.70 6.87 -0.37
C MET A 35 -10.21 6.71 -0.20
N LYS A 36 -11.00 7.23 -1.15
CA LYS A 36 -12.47 7.26 -1.08
C LYS A 36 -13.13 5.90 -1.24
N THR A 37 -12.53 5.01 -2.02
CA THR A 37 -13.16 3.73 -2.38
C THR A 37 -12.60 2.53 -1.61
N ILE A 38 -11.43 2.67 -0.99
CA ILE A 38 -10.75 1.57 -0.28
C ILE A 38 -10.47 1.91 1.17
N LEU A 39 -9.66 2.94 1.45
CA LEU A 39 -9.13 3.17 2.80
C LEU A 39 -10.20 3.74 3.76
N GLU A 40 -10.89 4.80 3.38
CA GLU A 40 -11.96 5.39 4.22
C GLU A 40 -13.10 4.40 4.48
N PRO A 41 -13.65 3.68 3.46
CA PRO A 41 -14.70 2.71 3.72
C PRO A 41 -14.25 1.54 4.58
N MET A 42 -12.99 1.10 4.46
CA MET A 42 -12.47 0.00 5.26
C MET A 42 -12.38 0.38 6.74
N VAL A 43 -11.86 1.57 7.06
CA VAL A 43 -11.80 2.05 8.45
C VAL A 43 -13.20 2.28 9.02
N ALA A 44 -14.11 2.87 8.24
CA ALA A 44 -15.50 3.08 8.65
C ALA A 44 -16.26 1.75 8.88
N ALA A 45 -15.99 0.73 8.05
CA ALA A 45 -16.57 -0.60 8.23
C ALA A 45 -16.08 -1.26 9.52
N MET A 46 -14.77 -1.20 9.80
CA MET A 46 -14.17 -1.72 11.03
C MET A 46 -14.77 -1.04 12.28
N GLU A 47 -14.97 0.27 12.25
CA GLU A 47 -15.67 0.99 13.33
C GLU A 47 -17.12 0.52 13.49
N LYS A 48 -17.87 0.42 12.38
CA LYS A 48 -19.26 -0.04 12.38
C LYS A 48 -19.43 -1.46 12.93
N GLU A 49 -18.45 -2.33 12.69
CA GLU A 49 -18.43 -3.70 13.20
C GLU A 49 -17.97 -3.81 14.67
N GLY A 50 -17.68 -2.68 15.33
CA GLY A 50 -17.22 -2.66 16.72
C GLY A 50 -15.77 -3.09 16.89
N MET A 51 -14.98 -3.06 15.81
CA MET A 51 -13.56 -3.42 15.79
C MET A 51 -12.72 -2.24 15.28
N PRO A 52 -12.74 -1.06 15.94
CA PRO A 52 -12.07 0.13 15.44
C PRO A 52 -10.56 -0.11 15.24
N TYR A 53 -10.07 0.24 14.05
CA TYR A 53 -8.67 0.08 13.70
C TYR A 53 -7.87 1.33 14.05
N VAL A 54 -6.80 1.16 14.85
CA VAL A 54 -5.89 2.24 15.22
C VAL A 54 -4.46 1.78 14.95
N GLY A 55 -3.76 2.49 14.06
CA GLY A 55 -2.39 2.16 13.65
C GLY A 55 -2.16 2.43 12.18
N CYS A 56 -1.19 1.72 11.59
CA CYS A 56 -0.86 1.81 10.17
C CYS A 56 -1.64 0.75 9.37
N LEU A 57 -2.72 1.15 8.72
CA LEU A 57 -3.41 0.32 7.73
C LEU A 57 -2.67 0.42 6.40
N TYR A 58 -1.94 -0.63 6.02
CA TYR A 58 -1.18 -0.69 4.78
C TYR A 58 -1.93 -1.51 3.73
N ALA A 59 -2.29 -0.89 2.61
CA ALA A 59 -3.02 -1.54 1.52
C ALA A 59 -2.10 -1.85 0.34
N GLY A 60 -1.95 -3.13 0.01
CA GLY A 60 -1.35 -3.56 -1.24
C GLY A 60 -2.36 -3.41 -2.37
N LEU A 61 -2.12 -2.48 -3.29
CA LEU A 61 -3.04 -2.16 -4.38
C LEU A 61 -2.49 -2.61 -5.73
N MET A 62 -3.38 -3.11 -6.58
CA MET A 62 -3.16 -3.27 -8.00
C MET A 62 -3.88 -2.15 -8.75
N ILE A 63 -3.16 -1.40 -9.57
CA ILE A 63 -3.75 -0.39 -10.45
C ILE A 63 -4.21 -1.08 -11.73
N THR A 64 -5.52 -1.09 -11.99
CA THR A 64 -6.11 -1.69 -13.19
C THR A 64 -6.79 -0.62 -14.05
N ASP A 65 -7.25 -1.00 -15.24
CA ASP A 65 -8.01 -0.11 -16.14
C ASP A 65 -9.35 0.35 -15.54
N GLU A 66 -9.87 -0.36 -14.53
CA GLU A 66 -11.09 0.01 -13.79
C GLU A 66 -10.80 0.82 -12.51
N GLY A 67 -9.53 1.13 -12.22
CA GLY A 67 -9.09 1.79 -11.00
C GLY A 67 -8.36 0.89 -10.01
N PRO A 68 -8.01 1.40 -8.81
CA PRO A 68 -7.28 0.63 -7.82
C PRO A 68 -8.12 -0.51 -7.24
N LYS A 69 -7.53 -1.69 -7.08
CA LYS A 69 -8.14 -2.87 -6.43
C LYS A 69 -7.24 -3.38 -5.31
N VAL A 70 -7.84 -3.81 -4.21
CA VAL A 70 -7.10 -4.39 -3.07
C VAL A 70 -6.59 -5.78 -3.44
N VAL A 71 -5.30 -6.01 -3.22
CA VAL A 71 -4.69 -7.35 -3.23
C VAL A 71 -4.64 -7.89 -1.80
N GLU A 72 -4.18 -7.06 -0.85
CA GLU A 72 -4.04 -7.45 0.56
C GLU A 72 -4.07 -6.22 1.48
N PHE A 73 -4.38 -6.46 2.75
CA PHE A 73 -4.18 -5.50 3.84
C PHE A 73 -3.16 -6.03 4.83
N ASN A 74 -2.30 -5.14 5.31
CA ASN A 74 -1.33 -5.40 6.36
C ASN A 74 -1.57 -4.42 7.52
N ALA A 75 -1.38 -4.90 8.76
CA ALA A 75 -1.68 -4.16 9.98
C ALA A 75 -0.46 -3.43 10.59
N ARG A 76 0.52 -3.07 9.76
CA ARG A 76 1.77 -2.40 10.11
C ARG A 76 2.37 -1.75 8.87
N PHE A 77 3.40 -0.94 9.04
CA PHE A 77 4.23 -0.55 7.90
C PHE A 77 4.95 -1.76 7.28
N GLY A 78 5.13 -1.72 5.95
CA GLY A 78 5.88 -2.71 5.18
C GLY A 78 7.39 -2.58 5.37
N ASP A 79 8.13 -3.65 5.09
CA ASP A 79 9.59 -3.63 5.04
C ASP A 79 9.98 -4.28 3.71
N PRO A 80 10.62 -3.55 2.77
CA PRO A 80 11.37 -2.31 2.97
C PRO A 80 10.63 -0.98 2.76
N GLU A 81 9.29 -0.94 2.71
CA GLU A 81 8.55 0.29 2.37
C GLU A 81 8.64 1.39 3.42
N THR A 82 8.75 1.04 4.69
CA THR A 82 8.89 2.00 5.80
C THR A 82 10.05 2.98 5.54
N GLN A 83 11.17 2.45 5.06
CA GLN A 83 12.44 3.16 4.89
C GLN A 83 12.35 4.32 3.88
N VAL A 84 11.43 4.24 2.92
CA VAL A 84 11.23 5.28 1.89
C VAL A 84 9.96 6.09 2.10
N VAL A 85 8.98 5.57 2.85
CA VAL A 85 7.71 6.28 3.10
C VAL A 85 7.82 7.24 4.29
N LEU A 86 8.48 6.86 5.39
CA LEU A 86 8.58 7.74 6.56
C LEU A 86 9.22 9.11 6.27
N PRO A 87 10.27 9.21 5.43
CA PRO A 87 10.84 10.52 5.08
C PRO A 87 9.89 11.45 4.30
N LEU A 88 8.76 10.94 3.79
CA LEU A 88 7.76 11.73 3.07
C LEU A 88 6.69 12.33 4.00
N LEU A 89 6.69 11.98 5.29
CA LEU A 89 5.76 12.55 6.25
C LEU A 89 6.25 13.94 6.69
N ASP A 90 5.38 14.94 6.62
CA ASP A 90 5.66 16.27 7.16
C ASP A 90 5.73 16.21 8.71
N SER A 91 6.71 16.90 9.28
CA SER A 91 6.95 17.03 10.73
C SER A 91 6.28 18.25 11.35
#